data_AF-A0A2U3QLC8-F1
#
_entry.id   AF-A0A2U3QLC8-F1
#
_cell.length_a   1.000
_cell.length_b   1.000
_cell.length_c   1.000
_cell.angle_alpha   90.00
_cell.angle_beta   90.00
_cell.angle_gamma   90.00
#
_symmetry.space_group_name_H-M   'P 1'
#
loop_
_entity.id
_entity.type
_entity.pdbx_description
1 polymer ?
#
loop_
_entity_poly.entity_id
_entity_poly.type
_entity_poly.pdbx_seq_one_letter_code
_entity_poly.pdbx_strand_id
1 'polypeptide(L)'
;MPGKSFALYVARTAGTPVTATSANISGEAPARSADEVIRYFGEDVDIVIDSGPAPGEKPSTIIDMSGGTIRLVREGVIPYDEILKAARNR
;
A
#
# COMPACT_ATOMS: atom_id res chain seq x y z
N MET A 1 0.67 4.77 -7.00
CA MET A 1 1.36 5.80 -6.19
C MET A 1 0.65 5.90 -4.86
N PRO A 2 1.35 5.92 -3.71
CA PRO A 2 0.70 6.15 -2.41
C PRO A 2 -0.07 7.49 -2.41
N GLY A 3 -1.13 7.57 -1.61
CA GLY A 3 -1.86 8.83 -1.38
C GLY A 3 -0.99 9.88 -0.68
N LYS A 4 -1.56 11.04 -0.33
CA LYS A 4 -0.83 12.09 0.40
C LYS A 4 -0.41 11.58 1.79
N SER A 5 0.85 11.15 1.91
CA SER A 5 1.42 10.55 3.12
C SER A 5 2.94 10.70 3.16
N PHE A 6 3.56 10.30 4.27
CA PHE A 6 5.02 10.23 4.36
C PHE A 6 5.62 9.23 3.35
N ALA A 7 4.93 8.12 3.07
CA ALA A 7 5.36 7.17 2.04
C ALA A 7 5.44 7.81 0.63
N LEU A 8 4.54 8.75 0.30
CA LEU A 8 4.63 9.52 -0.95
C LEU A 8 5.86 10.44 -0.96
N TYR A 9 6.20 11.05 0.17
CA TYR A 9 7.42 11.85 0.29
C TYR A 9 8.66 10.99 0.05
N VAL A 10 8.78 9.84 0.72
CA VAL A 10 9.89 8.88 0.51
C VAL A 10 10.00 8.46 -0.94
N ALA A 11 8.90 8.03 -1.57
CA ALA A 11 8.90 7.59 -2.96
C ALA A 11 9.31 8.69 -3.95
N ARG A 12 8.98 9.96 -3.66
CA ARG A 12 9.40 11.11 -4.47
C ARG A 12 10.89 11.44 -4.26
N THR A 13 11.35 11.39 -3.02
CA THR A 13 12.73 11.72 -2.65
C THR A 13 13.72 10.64 -3.10
N ALA A 14 13.31 9.37 -3.13
CA ALA A 14 14.16 8.24 -3.51
C ALA A 14 14.73 8.34 -4.95
N GLY A 15 14.05 9.08 -5.84
CA GLY A 15 14.50 9.25 -7.23
C GLY A 15 14.43 7.99 -8.10
N THR A 16 13.90 6.89 -7.56
CA THR A 16 13.79 5.58 -8.21
C THR A 16 12.50 4.88 -7.77
N PRO A 17 11.91 3.95 -8.55
CA PRO A 17 10.80 3.14 -8.10
C PRO A 17 11.12 2.37 -6.81
N VAL A 18 10.19 2.39 -5.85
CA VAL A 18 10.28 1.63 -4.61
C VAL A 18 9.28 0.48 -4.66
N THR A 19 9.77 -0.75 -4.57
CA THR A 19 8.93 -1.94 -4.41
C THR A 19 8.67 -2.20 -2.93
N ALA A 20 7.43 -2.47 -2.56
CA ALA A 20 7.07 -2.77 -1.18
C ALA A 20 5.87 -3.73 -1.12
N THR A 21 5.86 -4.57 -0.09
CA THR A 21 4.69 -5.34 0.37
C THR A 21 4.18 -4.76 1.68
N SER A 22 3.15 -5.36 2.27
CA SER A 22 2.85 -5.09 3.68
C SER A 22 4.05 -5.47 4.56
N ALA A 23 4.30 -4.68 5.60
CA ALA A 23 5.38 -4.91 6.55
C ALA A 23 4.92 -5.95 7.59
N ASN A 24 5.14 -7.23 7.31
CA ASN A 24 4.81 -8.34 8.19
C ASN A 24 5.63 -9.58 7.87
N ILE A 25 5.78 -10.46 8.85
CA ILE A 25 6.20 -11.84 8.60
C ILE A 25 5.11 -12.53 7.76
N SER A 26 5.51 -13.39 6.83
CA SER A 26 4.56 -14.09 5.95
C SER A 26 3.54 -14.88 6.77
N GLY A 27 2.24 -14.62 6.52
CA GLY A 27 1.13 -15.22 7.26
C GLY A 27 0.60 -14.37 8.42
N GLU A 28 1.40 -13.41 8.91
CA GLU A 28 0.99 -12.50 9.98
C GLU A 28 0.20 -11.29 9.46
N ALA A 29 -0.48 -10.60 10.38
CA ALA A 29 -1.16 -9.35 10.06
C ALA A 29 -0.16 -8.25 9.64
N PRO A 30 -0.52 -7.36 8.69
CA PRO A 30 0.28 -6.18 8.37
C PRO A 30 0.52 -5.30 9.59
N ALA A 31 1.77 -4.93 9.85
CA ALA A 31 2.09 -3.94 10.88
C ALA A 31 1.44 -2.59 10.57
N ARG A 32 0.93 -1.94 11.61
CA ARG A 32 0.27 -0.63 11.54
C ARG A 32 1.04 0.46 12.27
N SER A 33 2.09 0.12 13.02
CA SER A 33 2.93 1.05 13.77
C SER A 33 4.41 0.66 13.66
N ALA A 34 5.31 1.60 13.94
CA ALA A 34 6.74 1.33 14.01
C ALA A 34 7.07 0.27 15.07
N ASP A 35 6.37 0.29 16.22
CA ASP A 35 6.52 -0.73 17.27
C ASP A 35 6.21 -2.13 16.78
N GLU A 36 5.15 -2.31 15.98
CA GLU A 36 4.82 -3.62 15.38
C GLU A 36 5.87 -4.06 14.35
N VAL A 37 6.39 -3.12 13.55
CA VAL A 37 7.52 -3.41 12.63
C VAL A 37 8.74 -3.87 13.42
N ILE A 38 9.10 -3.18 14.49
CA ILE A 38 10.24 -3.55 15.36
C ILE A 38 10.00 -4.91 16.02
N ARG A 39 8.78 -5.23 16.45
CA ARG A 39 8.45 -6.57 16.98
C ARG A 39 8.59 -7.67 15.94
N TYR A 40 8.24 -7.40 14.68
CA TYR A 40 8.33 -8.39 13.61
C TYR A 40 9.74 -8.62 13.12
N PHE A 41 10.53 -7.55 12.97
CA PHE A 41 11.80 -7.61 12.26
C PHE A 41 13.00 -7.29 13.13
N GLY A 42 12.84 -6.56 14.24
CA GLY A 42 13.96 -6.21 15.13
C GLY A 42 15.14 -5.61 14.36
N GLU A 43 16.28 -6.31 14.41
CA GLU A 43 17.52 -5.92 13.73
C GLU A 43 17.63 -6.42 12.28
N ASP A 44 16.65 -7.16 11.76
CA ASP A 44 16.63 -7.67 10.37
C ASP A 44 16.32 -6.58 9.33
N VAL A 45 16.09 -5.34 9.76
CA VAL A 45 15.85 -4.18 8.91
C VAL A 45 16.83 -3.05 9.22
N ASP A 46 17.41 -2.46 8.18
CA ASP A 46 18.41 -1.39 8.36
C ASP A 46 17.81 -0.10 8.95
N ILE A 47 16.55 0.19 8.60
CA ILE A 47 15.88 1.46 8.94
C ILE A 47 14.38 1.21 9.19
N VAL A 48 13.89 1.74 10.32
CA VAL A 48 12.45 1.92 10.58
C VAL A 48 12.14 3.41 10.64
N ILE A 49 11.13 3.86 9.91
CA ILE A 49 10.69 5.26 9.94
C ILE A 49 9.33 5.34 10.64
N ASP A 50 9.29 5.99 11.80
CA ASP A 50 8.04 6.24 12.51
C ASP A 50 7.40 7.55 12.03
N SER A 51 6.28 7.43 11.31
CA SER A 51 5.45 8.57 10.91
C SER A 51 4.05 8.50 11.55
N GLY A 52 3.92 7.78 12.66
CA GLY A 52 2.64 7.43 13.27
C GLY A 52 1.92 6.28 12.56
N PRO A 53 0.73 5.89 13.07
CA PRO A 53 0.01 4.72 12.57
C PRO A 53 -0.42 4.82 11.11
N ALA A 54 -0.39 3.69 10.39
CA ALA A 54 -0.87 3.62 9.02
C ALA A 54 -2.36 3.97 8.92
N PRO A 55 -2.77 4.86 7.99
CA PRO A 55 -4.16 5.22 7.82
C PRO A 55 -4.97 4.12 7.12
N GLY A 56 -6.21 3.90 7.57
CA GLY A 56 -7.16 2.98 6.95
C GLY A 56 -6.91 1.49 7.26
N GLU A 57 -7.97 0.69 7.24
CA GLU A 57 -7.89 -0.74 7.62
C GLU A 57 -7.67 -1.68 6.44
N LYS A 58 -8.06 -1.26 5.23
CA LYS A 58 -8.02 -2.08 4.03
C LYS A 58 -6.79 -1.77 3.17
N PRO A 59 -6.19 -2.78 2.51
CA PRO A 59 -5.11 -2.56 1.56
C PRO A 59 -5.63 -1.87 0.29
N SER A 60 -4.73 -1.54 -0.65
CA SER A 60 -5.13 -0.99 -1.94
C SER A 60 -5.95 -1.98 -2.77
N THR A 61 -6.94 -1.44 -3.48
CA THR A 61 -7.66 -2.14 -4.55
C THR A 61 -6.74 -2.36 -5.73
N ILE A 62 -6.73 -3.57 -6.28
CA ILE A 62 -5.92 -3.94 -7.44
C ILE A 62 -6.88 -4.31 -8.57
N ILE A 63 -6.69 -3.67 -9.71
CA ILE A 63 -7.39 -3.97 -10.96
C ILE A 63 -6.38 -4.41 -12.03
N ASP A 64 -6.82 -5.28 -12.93
CA ASP A 64 -6.12 -5.63 -14.14
C ASP A 64 -6.74 -4.85 -15.31
N MET A 65 -5.88 -4.19 -16.10
CA MET A 65 -6.24 -3.44 -17.31
C MET A 65 -5.53 -3.96 -18.57
N SER A 66 -4.81 -5.08 -18.48
CA SER A 66 -4.01 -5.63 -19.58
C SER A 66 -4.86 -6.13 -20.76
N GLY A 67 -6.07 -6.61 -20.50
CA GLY A 67 -6.97 -7.22 -21.50
C GLY A 67 -8.00 -6.27 -22.13
N GLY A 68 -7.79 -4.95 -22.11
CA GLY A 68 -8.71 -3.95 -22.67
C GLY A 68 -10.04 -3.78 -21.92
N THR A 69 -10.26 -4.55 -20.85
CA THR A 69 -11.37 -4.42 -19.92
C THR A 69 -10.83 -4.36 -18.50
N ILE A 70 -11.43 -3.52 -17.65
CA ILE A 70 -11.06 -3.45 -16.24
C ILE A 70 -11.60 -4.69 -15.54
N ARG A 71 -10.73 -5.42 -14.83
CA ARG A 71 -11.10 -6.57 -14.01
C ARG A 71 -10.61 -6.38 -12.59
N LEU A 72 -11.43 -6.76 -11.61
CA LEU A 72 -11.02 -6.75 -10.21
C LEU A 72 -10.07 -7.92 -9.93
N VAL A 73 -8.89 -7.62 -9.38
CA VAL A 73 -7.93 -8.61 -8.88
C VAL A 73 -8.07 -8.76 -7.37
N ARG A 74 -8.19 -7.64 -6.66
CA ARG A 74 -8.42 -7.60 -5.21
C ARG A 74 -9.17 -6.34 -4.83
N GLU A 75 -10.27 -6.48 -4.10
CA GLU A 75 -10.97 -5.34 -3.51
C GLU A 75 -10.22 -4.79 -2.30
N GLY A 76 -10.20 -3.46 -2.16
CA GLY A 76 -9.45 -2.77 -1.13
C GLY A 76 -10.17 -1.51 -0.66
N VAL A 77 -9.38 -0.48 -0.29
CA VAL A 77 -9.90 0.77 0.27
C VAL A 77 -10.78 1.57 -0.69
N ILE A 78 -10.59 1.43 -2.01
CA ILE A 78 -11.45 2.06 -3.02
C ILE A 78 -12.41 0.99 -3.56
N PRO A 79 -13.73 1.12 -3.37
CA PRO A 79 -14.71 0.18 -3.89
C PRO A 79 -14.58 -0.02 -5.40
N TYR A 80 -14.75 -1.26 -5.87
CA TYR A 80 -14.57 -1.56 -7.30
C TYR A 80 -15.59 -0.82 -8.19
N ASP A 81 -16.81 -0.64 -7.71
CA ASP A 81 -17.86 0.07 -8.43
C ASP A 81 -17.55 1.56 -8.62
N GLU A 82 -16.91 2.21 -7.64
CA GLU A 82 -16.42 3.59 -7.76
C GLU A 82 -15.37 3.72 -8.87
N ILE A 83 -14.45 2.75 -8.98
CA ILE A 83 -13.45 2.70 -10.05
C ILE A 83 -14.13 2.58 -11.42
N LEU A 84 -15.13 1.69 -11.55
CA LEU A 84 -15.87 1.52 -12.80
C LEU A 84 -16.67 2.79 -13.18
N LYS A 85 -17.30 3.45 -12.21
CA LYS A 85 -17.99 4.73 -12.42
C LYS A 85 -17.03 5.80 -12.93
N ALA A 86 -15.86 5.94 -12.31
CA ALA A 86 -14.85 6.91 -12.71
C ALA A 86 -14.26 6.62 -14.10
N ALA A 87 -14.07 5.35 -14.46
CA ALA A 87 -13.53 4.94 -15.75
C ALA A 87 -14.50 5.18 -16.92
N ARG A 88 -15.82 5.14 -16.67
CA ARG A 88 -16.86 5.42 -17.68
C ARG A 88 -17.07 6.90 -17.98
N ASN A 89 -16.65 7.77 -17.07
CA ASN A 89 -16.77 9.23 -17.20
C ASN A 89 -15.54 9.88 -17.88
N ARG A 90 -14.78 9.10 -18.64
CA ARG A 90 -13.66 9.54 -19.46
C ARG A 90 -13.99 9.33 -20.93
#